data_AF-A0A1C6U0D5-F1
#
_entry.id   AF-A0A1C6U0D5-F1
#
_cell.length_a   1.000
_cell.length_b   1.000
_cell.length_c   1.000
_cell.angle_alpha   90.00
_cell.angle_beta   90.00
_cell.angle_gamma   90.00
#
_symmetry.space_group_name_H-M   'P 1'
#
loop_
_entity.id
_entity.type
_entity.pdbx_description
1 polymer ?
#
loop_
_entity_poly.entity_id
_entity_poly.type
_entity_poly.pdbx_seq_one_letter_code
_entity_poly.pdbx_strand_id
1 'polypeptide(L)' 'MTGPFLSLAQIHNRLVLTARQVLRQHRPGTDGRCPVCRTAGCPVADAARDIIRTVSQVRLWRVTGQDR' A
#
# COMPACT_ATOMS: atom_id res chain seq x y z
N MET A 1 24.63 -5.44 15.87
CA MET A 1 24.31 -5.27 14.44
C MET A 1 23.54 -3.97 14.25
N THR A 2 24.13 -2.94 13.65
CA THR A 2 23.41 -1.75 13.18
C THR A 2 23.08 -1.96 11.71
N GLY A 3 21.84 -2.39 11.42
CA GLY A 3 21.32 -2.40 10.04
C GLY A 3 21.03 -0.97 9.57
N PRO A 4 20.98 -0.72 8.25
CA PRO A 4 20.64 0.61 7.75
C PRO A 4 19.22 0.99 8.20
N PHE A 5 19.10 2.07 8.97
CA PHE A 5 17.80 2.66 9.30
C PHE A 5 17.21 3.27 8.02
N LEU A 6 16.01 2.86 7.66
CA LEU A 6 15.30 3.45 6.54
C LEU A 6 14.79 4.83 6.93
N SER A 7 15.01 5.82 6.08
CA SER A 7 14.32 7.10 6.22
C SER A 7 12.82 6.90 6.06
N LEU A 8 12.04 7.80 6.63
CA LEU A 8 10.59 7.75 6.55
C LEU A 8 10.08 7.79 5.09
N ALA A 9 10.78 8.50 4.21
CA ALA A 9 10.50 8.51 2.78
C ALA A 9 10.75 7.13 2.13
N GLN A 10 11.84 6.44 2.52
CA GLN A 10 12.13 5.10 2.04
C GLN A 10 11.08 4.09 2.52
N ILE A 11 10.64 4.20 3.77
CA ILE A 11 9.55 3.37 4.32
C ILE A 11 8.26 3.59 3.51
N HIS A 12 7.87 4.84 3.29
CA HIS A 12 6.67 5.17 2.51
C HIS A 12 6.74 4.63 1.08
N ASN A 13 7.85 4.84 0.39
CA ASN A 13 8.03 4.37 -0.98
C ASN A 13 7.92 2.85 -1.05
N ARG A 14 8.54 2.14 -0.11
CA ARG A 14 8.47 0.68 -0.05
C ARG A 14 7.03 0.20 0.20
N LEU A 15 6.31 0.81 1.13
CA LEU A 15 4.90 0.48 1.40
C LEU A 15 4.02 0.67 0.15
N VAL A 16 4.16 1.78 -0.56
CA VAL A 16 3.38 2.06 -1.78
C VAL A 16 3.71 1.07 -2.89
N LEU A 17 4.99 0.76 -3.10
CA LEU A 17 5.41 -0.18 -4.14
C LEU A 17 4.90 -1.60 -3.84
N THR A 18 5.04 -2.05 -2.59
CA THR A 18 4.52 -3.36 -2.15
C THR A 18 3.00 -3.42 -2.29
N ALA A 19 2.26 -2.41 -1.84
CA ALA A 19 0.80 -2.38 -1.96
C ALA A 19 0.35 -2.44 -3.43
N ARG A 20 0.99 -1.69 -4.33
CA ARG A 20 0.69 -1.74 -5.77
C ARG A 20 0.98 -3.11 -6.38
N GLN A 21 2.06 -3.76 -5.96
CA GLN A 21 2.37 -5.12 -6.41
C GLN A 21 1.29 -6.10 -5.95
N VAL A 22 0.87 -6.03 -4.68
CA VAL A 22 -0.22 -6.84 -4.13
C VAL A 22 -1.50 -6.63 -4.92
N LEU A 23 -1.89 -5.38 -5.22
CA LEU A 23 -3.10 -5.11 -6.00
C LEU A 23 -3.07 -5.71 -7.41
N ARG A 24 -1.90 -5.74 -8.06
CA ARG A 24 -1.74 -6.41 -9.35
C ARG A 24 -1.90 -7.92 -9.23
N GLN A 25 -1.23 -8.52 -8.25
CA GLN A 25 -1.27 -9.96 -8.00
C GLN A 25 -2.66 -10.46 -7.60
N HIS A 26 -3.42 -9.62 -6.88
CA HIS A 26 -4.75 -9.97 -6.35
C HIS A 26 -5.90 -9.46 -7.21
N ARG A 27 -5.64 -8.90 -8.40
CA ARG A 27 -6.68 -8.36 -9.28
C ARG A 27 -7.68 -9.47 -9.65
N PRO A 28 -8.99 -9.31 -9.35
CA PRO A 28 -9.97 -10.32 -9.66
C PRO A 28 -10.06 -10.63 -11.16
N GLY A 29 -10.31 -11.91 -11.47
CA GLY A 29 -10.61 -12.37 -12.82
C GLY A 29 -12.05 -12.06 -13.24
N THR A 30 -12.48 -12.64 -14.36
CA THR A 30 -13.86 -12.49 -14.87
C THR A 30 -14.92 -13.07 -13.93
N ASP A 31 -14.53 -14.01 -13.06
CA ASP A 31 -15.38 -14.60 -12.03
C ASP A 31 -15.52 -13.71 -10.77
N GLY A 32 -14.87 -12.54 -10.75
CA GLY A 32 -14.88 -11.62 -9.62
C GLY A 32 -14.11 -12.12 -8.40
N ARG A 33 -13.40 -13.25 -8.50
CA ARG A 33 -12.60 -13.82 -7.41
C ARG A 33 -11.14 -13.49 -7.57
N CYS A 34 -10.45 -13.32 -6.44
CA CYS A 34 -9.01 -13.15 -6.43
C CYS A 34 -8.32 -14.44 -6.93
N PRO A 35 -7.36 -14.35 -7.86
CA PRO A 35 -6.65 -15.54 -8.36
C PRO A 35 -5.76 -16.19 -7.29
N VAL A 36 -5.29 -15.42 -6.30
CA VAL A 36 -4.41 -15.89 -5.22
C VAL A 36 -5.22 -16.42 -4.03
N CYS A 37 -6.15 -15.61 -3.50
CA CYS A 37 -6.92 -15.97 -2.30
C CYS A 37 -8.16 -16.81 -2.60
N ARG A 38 -8.61 -16.87 -3.86
CA ARG A 38 -9.81 -17.58 -4.33
C ARG A 38 -11.14 -17.12 -3.71
N THR A 39 -11.14 -15.97 -3.03
CA THR A 39 -12.34 -15.35 -2.45
C THR A 39 -12.85 -14.18 -3.30
N ALA A 40 -14.16 -13.95 -3.24
CA ALA A 40 -14.75 -12.65 -3.58
C ALA A 40 -14.48 -11.68 -2.42
N GLY A 41 -14.20 -10.41 -2.70
CA GLY A 41 -13.83 -9.43 -1.68
C GLY A 41 -12.52 -9.78 -0.99
N CYS A 42 -11.40 -9.66 -1.71
CA CYS A 42 -10.08 -10.09 -1.23
C CYS A 42 -9.55 -9.17 -0.11
N PRO A 43 -9.44 -9.64 1.16
CA PRO A 43 -9.02 -8.80 2.27
C PRO A 43 -7.58 -8.31 2.12
N VAL A 44 -6.74 -9.08 1.43
CA VAL A 44 -5.35 -8.70 1.14
C VAL A 44 -5.29 -7.53 0.15
N ALA A 45 -6.16 -7.53 -0.86
CA ALA A 45 -6.30 -6.39 -1.76
C ALA A 45 -6.87 -5.18 -1.01
N ASP A 46 -7.82 -5.38 -0.10
CA ASP A 46 -8.41 -4.31 0.72
C ASP A 46 -7.34 -3.66 1.62
N ALA A 47 -6.56 -4.46 2.34
CA ALA A 47 -5.43 -3.98 3.13
C ALA A 47 -4.40 -3.20 2.28
N ALA A 48 -4.11 -3.65 1.06
CA ALA A 48 -3.22 -2.91 0.16
C ALA A 48 -3.80 -1.56 -0.28
N ARG A 49 -5.12 -1.47 -0.51
CA ARG A 49 -5.78 -0.18 -0.78
C ARG A 49 -5.71 0.73 0.44
N ASP A 50 -5.89 0.20 1.64
CA ASP A 50 -5.79 0.96 2.89
C ASP A 50 -4.39 1.51 3.14
N ILE A 51 -3.34 0.76 2.83
CA ILE A 51 -1.96 1.26 2.88
C ILE A 51 -1.78 2.45 1.94
N ILE A 52 -2.24 2.34 0.69
CA ILE A 52 -2.12 3.43 -0.29
C ILE A 52 -2.89 4.67 0.20
N ARG A 53 -4.11 4.49 0.71
CA ARG A 53 -4.92 5.57 1.28
C ARG A 53 -4.21 6.26 2.45
N THR A 54 -3.72 5.48 3.40
CA THR A 54 -3.09 5.97 4.63
C THR A 54 -1.78 6.71 4.33
N VAL A 55 -0.90 6.13 3.50
CA VAL A 55 0.38 6.76 3.16
C VAL A 55 0.18 8.04 2.34
N SER A 56 -0.82 8.06 1.46
CA SER A 56 -1.21 9.28 0.73
C SER A 56 -1.65 10.39 1.69
N GLN A 57 -2.47 10.07 2.69
CA GLN A 57 -2.88 11.03 3.72
C GLN A 57 -1.67 11.58 4.46
N VAL A 58 -0.79 10.74 5.03
CA VAL A 58 0.40 11.20 5.77
C VAL A 58 1.27 12.14 4.93
N ARG A 59 1.38 11.89 3.62
CA ARG A 59 2.11 12.79 2.72
C ARG A 59 1.44 14.16 2.61
N LEU A 60 0.12 14.20 2.46
CA LEU A 60 -0.66 15.46 2.41
C LEU A 60 -0.55 16.26 3.71
N TRP A 61 -0.58 15.59 4.87
CA TRP A 61 -0.36 16.24 6.17
C TRP A 61 1.01 16.92 6.25
N ARG A 62 2.06 16.30 5.71
CA ARG A 62 3.39 16.95 5.69
C ARG A 62 3.48 18.14 4.76
N VAL A 63 2.85 18.07 3.59
CA VAL A 63 2.84 19.21 2.66
C VAL A 63 2.11 20.40 3.29
N THR A 64 0.97 20.15 3.94
CA THR A 64 0.17 21.21 4.58
C THR A 64 0.74 21.73 5.89
N GLY A 65 1.50 20.91 6.64
CA GLY A 65 2.14 21.32 7.89
C GLY A 65 3.53 21.95 7.74
N GLN A 66 4.20 21.80 6.59
CA GLN A 66 5.51 22.40 6.32
C GLN A 66 5.44 23.82 5.72
N ASP A 67 4.24 24.25 5.34
CA ASP A 67 3.93 25.59 4.82
C ASP A 67 3.49 26.58 5.92
N ARG A 68 3.75 26.26 7.20
CA ARG A 68 3.38 27.07 8.37
C ARG A 68 4.58 27.22 9.32
#